data_AF-A0AA42YDX8-F1
#
_entry.id   AF-A0AA42YDX8-F1
#
_cell.length_a   1.000
_cell.length_b   1.000
_cell.length_c   1.000
_cell.angle_alpha   90.00
_cell.angle_beta   90.00
_cell.angle_gamma   90.00
#
_symmetry.space_group_name_H-M   'P 1'
#
loop_
_entity.id
_entity.type
_entity.pdbx_description
1 polymer ?
#
loop_
_entity_poly.entity_id
_entity_poly.type
_entity_poly.pdbx_seq_one_letter_code
_entity_poly.pdbx_strand_id
1 'polypeptide(L)' 'MPTFHWISAAAYAPPANELAGYEDAVIAYMNTEHARAWQGCCRFFHDRETARAIMVGIDGDGFDLCGNRLRPAAW' A
#
# COMPACT_ATOMS: atom_id res chain seq x y z
N MET A 1 -11.44 9.76 -2.62
CA MET A 1 -12.78 9.26 -3.00
C MET A 1 -12.61 7.80 -3.31
N PRO A 2 -13.37 6.88 -2.67
CA PRO A 2 -13.31 5.48 -3.07
C PRO A 2 -13.79 5.34 -4.52
N THR A 3 -13.01 4.63 -5.32
CA THR A 3 -13.37 4.30 -6.71
C THR A 3 -14.18 3.03 -6.71
N PHE A 4 -15.44 3.14 -7.11
CA PHE A 4 -16.29 1.97 -7.37
C PHE A 4 -16.66 1.99 -8.85
N HIS A 5 -16.56 0.84 -9.50
CA HIS A 5 -16.97 0.68 -10.89
C HIS A 5 -17.61 -0.69 -11.08
N TRP A 6 -18.53 -0.79 -12.04
CA TRP A 6 -19.17 -2.05 -12.40
C TRP A 6 -18.25 -2.85 -13.31
N ILE A 7 -18.23 -4.17 -13.11
CA ILE A 7 -17.53 -5.12 -13.97
C ILE A 7 -18.52 -6.12 -14.57
N SER A 8 -18.23 -6.63 -15.75
CA SER A 8 -19.04 -7.69 -16.36
C SER A 8 -18.96 -8.98 -15.54
N ALA A 9 -19.99 -9.83 -15.62
CA ALA A 9 -19.98 -11.13 -14.95
C ALA A 9 -18.78 -12.00 -15.36
N ALA A 10 -18.36 -11.94 -16.62
CA ALA A 10 -17.19 -12.67 -17.11
C ALA A 10 -15.88 -12.20 -16.44
N ALA A 11 -15.77 -10.94 -16.05
CA ALA A 11 -14.61 -10.39 -15.37
C ALA A 11 -14.66 -10.55 -13.84
N TYR A 12 -15.78 -11.01 -13.28
CA TYR A 12 -15.98 -11.17 -11.84
C TYR A 12 -15.24 -12.39 -11.24
N ALA A 13 -14.75 -13.30 -12.08
CA ALA A 13 -13.98 -14.47 -11.66
C ALA A 13 -12.54 -14.38 -12.18
N PRO A 14 -11.71 -13.47 -11.63
CA PRO A 14 -10.30 -13.40 -11.97
C PRO A 14 -9.55 -14.68 -11.52
N PRO A 15 -8.33 -14.92 -12.03
CA PRO A 15 -7.46 -15.98 -11.52
C PRO A 15 -7.28 -15.88 -10.00
N ALA A 16 -7.00 -17.01 -9.35
CA ALA A 16 -6.80 -17.06 -7.91
C ALA A 16 -5.61 -16.18 -7.49
N ASN A 17 -5.84 -15.29 -6.53
CA ASN A 17 -4.78 -14.55 -5.86
C ASN A 17 -4.29 -15.36 -4.66
N GLU A 18 -3.13 -16.00 -4.80
CA GLU A 18 -2.52 -16.81 -3.73
C GLU A 18 -2.13 -15.98 -2.49
N LEU A 19 -1.92 -14.67 -2.66
CA LEU A 19 -1.58 -13.75 -1.55
C LEU A 19 -2.79 -13.36 -0.71
N ALA A 20 -4.01 -13.45 -1.24
CA ALA A 20 -5.22 -12.98 -0.54
C ALA A 20 -5.42 -13.66 0.83
N GLY A 21 -5.03 -14.93 0.96
CA GLY A 21 -5.11 -15.66 2.23
C GLY A 21 -4.06 -15.26 3.28
N TYR A 22 -3.02 -14.53 2.88
CA TYR A 22 -1.87 -14.17 3.73
C TYR A 22 -1.69 -12.66 3.90
N GLU A 23 -2.48 -11.84 3.20
CA GLU A 23 -2.34 -10.39 3.13
C GLU A 23 -2.15 -9.75 4.51
N ASP A 24 -3.06 -10.02 5.45
CA ASP A 24 -3.00 -9.45 6.81
C ASP A 24 -1.70 -9.81 7.55
N ALA A 25 -1.25 -11.07 7.43
CA ALA A 25 -0.05 -11.54 8.10
C ALA A 25 1.22 -10.91 7.50
N VAL A 26 1.25 -10.77 6.17
CA VAL A 26 2.34 -10.09 5.46
C VAL A 26 2.37 -8.62 5.84
N ILE A 27 1.23 -7.91 5.83
CA ILE A 27 1.15 -6.51 6.24
C ILE A 27 1.69 -6.31 7.66
N ALA A 28 1.27 -7.16 8.61
CA ALA A 28 1.72 -7.08 10.00
C ALA A 28 3.23 -7.30 10.13
N TYR A 29 3.77 -8.34 9.48
CA TYR A 29 5.20 -8.63 9.46
C TYR A 29 6.00 -7.47 8.84
N MET A 30 5.59 -7.02 7.66
CA MET A 30 6.25 -5.95 6.89
C MET A 30 6.26 -4.62 7.65
N ASN A 31 5.16 -4.26 8.31
CA ASN A 31 5.09 -3.06 9.14
C ASN A 31 5.91 -3.16 10.43
N THR A 32 6.16 -4.36 10.96
CA THR A 32 6.98 -4.56 12.18
C THR A 32 8.47 -4.53 11.84
N GLU A 33 8.89 -5.30 10.85
CA GLU A 33 10.30 -5.52 10.54
C GLU A 33 10.88 -4.46 9.60
N HIS A 34 10.04 -3.81 8.77
CA HIS A 34 10.50 -2.96 7.67
C HIS A 34 9.91 -1.54 7.67
N ALA A 35 9.41 -1.05 8.80
CA ALA A 35 8.76 0.28 8.91
C ALA A 35 9.56 1.45 8.30
N ARG A 36 10.90 1.42 8.38
CA ARG A 36 11.77 2.46 7.80
C ARG A 36 11.86 2.38 6.27
N ALA A 37 11.72 1.19 5.69
CA ALA A 37 11.77 1.00 4.24
C ALA A 37 10.63 1.77 3.55
N TRP A 38 9.46 1.88 4.18
CA TRP A 38 8.29 2.55 3.61
C TRP A 38 8.50 4.04 3.37
N GLN A 39 9.21 4.74 4.27
CA GLN A 39 9.59 6.14 4.04
C GLN A 39 10.51 6.28 2.82
N GLY A 40 11.46 5.34 2.70
CA GLY A 40 12.36 5.25 1.54
C GLY A 40 11.61 5.01 0.22
N CYS A 41 10.61 4.13 0.22
CA CYS A 41 9.76 3.86 -0.95
C CYS A 41 8.98 5.11 -1.37
N CYS A 42 8.36 5.84 -0.42
CA CYS A 42 7.64 7.07 -0.74
C CYS A 42 8.54 8.13 -1.40
N ARG A 43 9.78 8.27 -0.91
CA ARG A 43 10.75 9.18 -1.51
C ARG A 43 11.23 8.71 -2.88
N PHE A 44 11.62 7.45 -3.00
CA PHE A 44 12.25 6.93 -4.22
C PHE A 44 11.28 6.84 -5.40
N PHE A 45 10.07 6.33 -5.18
CA PHE A 45 9.11 6.07 -6.27
C PHE A 45 8.17 7.24 -6.54
N HIS A 46 7.95 8.13 -5.57
CA HIS A 46 6.95 9.21 -5.68
C HIS A 46 7.46 10.61 -5.36
N ASP A 47 8.76 10.77 -5.02
CA ASP A 47 9.37 12.04 -4.61
C ASP A 47 8.59 12.73 -3.46
N ARG A 48 8.11 11.91 -2.50
CA ARG A 48 7.37 12.40 -1.33
C ARG A 48 8.09 12.08 -0.04
N GLU A 49 8.48 13.13 0.67
CA GLU A 49 8.92 13.05 2.06
C GLU A 49 7.73 12.80 2.99
N THR A 50 7.90 11.85 3.91
CA THR A 50 6.87 11.44 4.88
C THR A 50 7.52 11.10 6.21
N ALA A 51 6.92 11.54 7.33
CA ALA A 51 7.45 11.22 8.65
C ALA A 51 7.19 9.76 9.05
N ARG A 52 6.14 9.16 8.48
CA ARG A 52 5.72 7.79 8.70
C ARG A 52 5.03 7.27 7.45
N ALA A 53 5.28 6.02 7.13
CA ALA A 53 4.50 5.27 6.15
C ALA A 53 4.24 3.87 6.69
N ILE A 54 3.09 3.31 6.34
CA ILE A 54 2.71 1.93 6.66
C ILE A 54 2.16 1.27 5.40
N MET A 55 2.41 -0.02 5.23
CA MET A 55 1.75 -0.84 4.23
C MET A 55 0.29 -1.05 4.62
N VAL A 56 -0.63 -0.92 3.67
CA VAL A 56 -2.09 -1.07 3.88
C VAL A 56 -2.74 -2.09 2.97
N GLY A 57 -2.02 -2.60 1.96
CA GLY A 57 -2.49 -3.62 1.04
C GLY A 57 -1.32 -4.23 0.27
N ILE A 58 -1.45 -5.48 -0.14
CA ILE A 58 -0.50 -6.17 -1.01
C ILE A 58 -1.21 -7.21 -1.87
N ASP A 59 -0.88 -7.25 -3.15
CA ASP A 59 -1.39 -8.22 -4.11
C ASP A 59 -0.29 -8.68 -5.10
N GLY A 60 -0.70 -9.38 -6.15
CA GLY A 60 0.22 -9.90 -7.16
C GLY A 60 0.90 -8.82 -8.02
N ASP A 61 0.39 -7.60 -8.00
CA ASP A 61 0.90 -6.49 -8.82
C ASP A 61 1.76 -5.53 -8.00
N GLY A 62 1.58 -5.47 -6.66
CA GLY A 62 2.40 -4.65 -5.80
C GLY A 62 1.84 -4.48 -4.39
N PHE A 63 2.15 -3.32 -3.79
CA PHE A 63 1.70 -2.98 -2.44
C PHE A 63 1.37 -1.50 -2.32
N ASP A 64 0.44 -1.20 -1.43
CA ASP A 64 0.01 0.17 -1.15
C ASP A 64 0.60 0.69 0.16
N LEU A 65 1.06 1.95 0.14
CA LEU A 65 1.55 2.65 1.32
C LEU A 65 0.64 3.82 1.70
N CYS A 66 0.28 3.88 2.98
CA CYS A 66 -0.32 5.06 3.59
C CYS A 66 0.76 5.87 4.30
N GLY A 67 1.13 7.03 3.71
CA GLY A 67 2.05 7.99 4.30
C GLY A 67 1.34 9.20 4.87
N ASN A 68 1.82 9.73 6.01
CA ASN A 68 1.37 11.04 6.49
C ASN A 68 2.14 12.16 5.78
N ARG A 69 1.44 13.02 5.04
CA ARG A 69 2.11 14.17 4.43
C ARG A 69 2.67 15.07 5.53
N LEU A 70 3.98 15.28 5.52
CA LEU A 70 4.60 16.35 6.31
C LEU A 70 4.05 17.68 5.80
N ARG A 71 3.42 18.46 6.69
CA ARG A 71 3.10 19.85 6.36
C ARG A 71 4.41 20.65 6.41
N PRO A 72 4.62 21.58 5.47
CA PRO A 72 5.73 22.54 5.60
C PRO A 72 5.63 23.23 6.95
N ALA A 73 6.76 23.45 7.61
CA ALA A 73 6.81 24.30 8.79
C ALA A 73 6.26 25.68 8.40
N ALA A 74 5.23 26.14 9.10
CA ALA A 74 4.80 27.53 9.01
C ALA A 74 5.87 28.37 9.70
N TRP A 75 6.54 29.23 8.93
CA TRP A 75 7.46 30.25 9.42
C TRP A 75 6.68 31.48 9.85
#